data_AF-A0A1A8QUC3-F1
#
_entry.id   AF-A0A1A8QUC3-F1
#
_cell.length_a   1.000
_cell.length_b   1.000
_cell.length_c   1.000
_cell.angle_alpha   90.00
_cell.angle_beta   90.00
_cell.angle_gamma   90.00
#
_symmetry.space_group_name_H-M   'P 1'
#
loop_
_entity.id
_entity.type
_entity.pdbx_description
1 polymer ?
#
loop_
_entity_poly.entity_id
_entity_poly.type
_entity_poly.pdbx_seq_one_letter_code
_entity_poly.pdbx_strand_id
1 'polypeptide(L)'
;RSVYCEDVSPDMTKVPPLPKETSYLYARFNKIRKISRNDFGDTVTLKRIDLTGNMISEIDDGAFSKLTLLEELSLAENKLVKLPTLPAKLTSFNANSNLLKTRGVKATVFTKLTNLANLYLADNQLDAVPHIPESVRILHLQNNNITDVNKDTFCKSNDTYYLRLSLSEVRLDGNPVELSKFPDSFTCMKILPVGRYR
;
A
#
# COMPACT_ATOMS: atom_id res chain seq x y z
N ARG A 1 12.67 16.29 12.56
CA ARG A 1 11.70 16.75 13.59
C ARG A 1 10.33 16.12 13.34
N SER A 2 9.46 16.00 14.35
CA SER A 2 8.10 15.46 14.17
C SER A 2 7.06 16.59 14.20
N VAL A 3 6.05 16.52 13.34
CA VAL A 3 4.89 17.41 13.31
C VAL A 3 3.64 16.57 13.57
N TYR A 4 2.86 16.98 14.56
CA TYR A 4 1.60 16.34 14.95
C TYR A 4 0.47 17.32 14.65
N CYS A 5 -0.53 16.86 13.90
CA CYS A 5 -1.72 17.58 13.48
C CYS A 5 -2.98 16.82 13.92
N GLU A 6 -2.87 16.02 14.98
CA GLU A 6 -3.99 15.32 15.61
C GLU A 6 -4.75 16.31 16.52
N ASP A 7 -6.07 16.15 16.63
CA ASP A 7 -6.96 16.96 17.48
C ASP A 7 -6.93 18.49 17.24
N VAL A 8 -6.66 18.89 15.99
CA VAL A 8 -6.68 20.30 15.58
C VAL A 8 -8.12 20.83 15.40
N SER A 9 -8.39 22.04 15.88
CA SER A 9 -9.69 22.71 15.73
C SER A 9 -9.54 24.05 14.99
N PRO A 10 -10.21 24.24 13.84
CA PRO A 10 -11.01 23.26 13.11
C PRO A 10 -10.16 22.16 12.43
N ASP A 11 -10.78 21.02 12.11
CA ASP A 11 -10.14 19.94 11.35
C ASP A 11 -9.51 20.48 10.05
N MET A 12 -8.34 19.94 9.72
CA MET A 12 -7.62 20.35 8.52
C MET A 12 -8.25 19.78 7.26
N THR A 13 -8.40 20.64 6.25
CA THR A 13 -8.94 20.27 4.92
C THR A 13 -7.86 20.11 3.85
N LYS A 14 -6.62 20.49 4.17
CA LYS A 14 -5.43 20.41 3.32
C LYS A 14 -4.18 20.16 4.18
N VAL A 15 -3.11 19.67 3.55
CA VAL A 15 -1.78 19.59 4.20
C VAL A 15 -1.30 21.02 4.51
N PRO A 16 -0.82 21.32 5.72
CA PRO A 16 -0.36 22.65 6.08
C PRO A 16 1.09 22.83 5.61
N PRO A 17 1.59 24.06 5.49
CA PRO A 17 3.02 24.29 5.28
C PRO A 17 3.83 23.61 6.39
N LEU A 18 4.83 22.83 6.01
CA LEU A 18 5.66 22.06 6.93
C LEU A 18 7.05 22.71 7.05
N PRO A 19 7.66 22.70 8.25
CA PRO A 19 9.07 23.04 8.40
C PRO A 19 9.96 22.14 7.54
N LYS A 20 11.01 22.69 6.92
CA LYS A 20 11.88 21.95 5.97
C LYS A 20 12.57 20.73 6.59
N GLU A 21 12.81 20.78 7.89
CA GLU A 21 13.46 19.72 8.68
C GLU A 21 12.48 18.68 9.25
N THR A 22 11.23 18.68 8.76
CA THR A 22 10.21 17.71 9.17
C THR A 22 10.55 16.32 8.65
N SER A 23 10.69 15.37 9.55
CA SER A 23 11.02 13.97 9.30
C SER A 23 9.81 13.04 9.48
N TYR A 24 8.88 13.41 10.36
CA TYR A 24 7.68 12.64 10.65
C TYR A 24 6.48 13.58 10.63
N LEU A 25 5.45 13.24 9.85
CA LEU A 25 4.17 13.93 9.84
C LEU A 25 3.08 12.97 10.30
N TYR A 26 2.33 13.36 11.32
CA TYR A 26 1.14 12.67 11.80
C TYR A 26 -0.05 13.62 11.66
N ALA A 27 -0.89 13.40 10.65
CA ALA A 27 -2.08 14.22 10.36
C ALA A 27 -3.31 13.33 10.20
N ARG A 28 -3.54 12.48 11.19
CA ARG A 28 -4.61 11.49 11.22
C ARG A 28 -5.95 12.15 11.55
N PHE A 29 -7.04 11.47 11.17
CA PHE A 29 -8.41 11.83 11.58
C PHE A 29 -8.81 13.28 11.30
N ASN A 30 -8.36 13.80 10.15
CA ASN A 30 -8.68 15.14 9.67
C ASN A 30 -9.64 15.06 8.47
N LYS A 31 -9.88 16.18 7.78
CA LYS A 31 -10.78 16.29 6.63
C LYS A 31 -10.03 16.57 5.32
N ILE A 32 -8.77 16.14 5.20
CA ILE A 32 -7.96 16.37 4.01
C ILE A 32 -8.57 15.62 2.83
N ARG A 33 -8.82 16.31 1.70
CA ARG A 33 -9.49 15.73 0.52
C ARG A 33 -8.57 15.44 -0.65
N LYS A 34 -7.48 16.20 -0.75
CA LYS A 34 -6.55 16.14 -1.88
C LYS A 34 -5.12 16.34 -1.38
N ILE A 35 -4.19 15.59 -1.97
CA ILE A 35 -2.76 15.85 -1.87
C ILE A 35 -2.28 16.42 -3.20
N SER A 36 -1.78 17.65 -3.16
CA SER A 36 -1.26 18.36 -4.33
C SER A 36 0.22 18.12 -4.53
N ARG A 37 0.72 18.33 -5.74
CA ARG A 37 2.15 18.15 -6.07
C ARG A 37 3.12 18.91 -5.15
N ASN A 38 2.68 20.04 -4.60
CA ASN A 38 3.52 20.95 -3.81
C ASN A 38 3.39 20.77 -2.30
N ASP A 39 2.46 19.94 -1.81
CA ASP A 39 2.16 19.82 -0.36
C ASP A 39 3.37 19.36 0.45
N PHE A 40 4.28 18.59 -0.16
CA PHE A 40 5.53 18.12 0.45
C PHE A 40 6.78 18.61 -0.30
N GLY A 41 6.64 19.65 -1.13
CA GLY A 41 7.65 20.05 -2.11
C GLY A 41 9.01 20.44 -1.53
N ASP A 42 9.01 20.97 -0.31
CA ASP A 42 10.20 21.51 0.39
C ASP A 42 10.65 20.63 1.57
N THR A 43 9.90 19.57 1.90
CA THR A 43 10.17 18.67 3.03
C THR A 43 10.77 17.35 2.56
N VAL A 44 11.88 17.45 1.84
CA VAL A 44 12.65 16.29 1.32
C VAL A 44 13.23 15.40 2.42
N THR A 45 13.20 15.84 3.68
CA THR A 45 13.69 15.11 4.86
C THR A 45 12.65 14.17 5.47
N LEU A 46 11.42 14.13 4.95
CA LEU A 46 10.35 13.25 5.42
C LEU A 46 10.72 11.78 5.25
N LYS A 47 10.56 11.03 6.35
CA LYS A 47 10.75 9.59 6.45
C LYS A 47 9.44 8.85 6.68
N ARG A 48 8.49 9.47 7.40
CA ARG A 48 7.15 8.92 7.64
C ARG A 48 6.07 9.96 7.41
N ILE A 49 5.00 9.54 6.74
CA ILE A 49 3.76 10.29 6.61
C ILE A 49 2.61 9.38 7.03
N ASP A 50 1.83 9.82 8.01
CA ASP A 50 0.58 9.19 8.41
C ASP A 50 -0.60 10.14 8.16
N LEU A 51 -1.42 9.79 7.17
CA LEU A 51 -2.64 10.50 6.77
C LEU A 51 -3.89 9.62 6.98
N THR A 52 -3.82 8.67 7.91
CA THR A 52 -4.91 7.73 8.19
C THR A 52 -6.19 8.46 8.60
N GLY A 53 -7.34 8.00 8.12
CA GLY A 53 -8.65 8.51 8.56
C GLY A 53 -8.97 9.90 8.04
N ASN A 54 -8.55 10.21 6.80
CA ASN A 54 -8.89 11.45 6.12
C ASN A 54 -9.98 11.22 5.05
N MET A 55 -10.23 12.22 4.20
CA MET A 55 -11.18 12.15 3.09
C MET A 55 -10.48 12.16 1.72
N ILE A 56 -9.23 11.66 1.65
CA ILE A 56 -8.38 11.80 0.46
C ILE A 56 -8.94 10.93 -0.65
N SER A 57 -9.41 11.56 -1.73
CA SER A 57 -9.88 10.89 -2.94
C SER A 57 -8.99 11.15 -4.15
N GLU A 58 -8.14 12.18 -4.08
CA GLU A 58 -7.27 12.59 -5.17
C GLU A 58 -5.85 12.87 -4.66
N ILE A 59 -4.87 12.32 -5.38
CA ILE A 59 -3.45 12.59 -5.18
C ILE A 59 -2.88 12.93 -6.55
N ASP A 60 -2.26 14.10 -6.68
CA ASP A 60 -1.64 14.52 -7.92
C ASP A 60 -0.48 13.59 -8.30
N ASP A 61 -0.32 13.36 -9.60
CA ASP A 61 0.82 12.61 -10.12
C ASP A 61 2.14 13.29 -9.71
N GLY A 62 2.97 12.55 -8.99
CA GLY A 62 4.26 13.02 -8.50
C GLY A 62 4.21 13.77 -7.16
N ALA A 63 3.10 13.77 -6.43
CA ALA A 63 3.00 14.41 -5.10
C ALA A 63 4.06 13.94 -4.10
N PHE A 64 4.50 12.68 -4.21
CA PHE A 64 5.56 12.12 -3.35
C PHE A 64 6.93 12.02 -4.04
N SER A 65 7.07 12.52 -5.28
CA SER A 65 8.26 12.27 -6.12
C SER A 65 9.57 12.81 -5.54
N LYS A 66 9.51 13.90 -4.76
CA LYS A 66 10.67 14.52 -4.11
C LYS A 66 11.05 13.86 -2.78
N LEU A 67 10.21 12.96 -2.24
CA LEU A 67 10.41 12.36 -0.93
C LEU A 67 11.31 11.14 -1.01
N THR A 68 12.57 11.38 -1.38
CA THR A 68 13.57 10.32 -1.63
C THR A 68 14.00 9.57 -0.37
N LEU A 69 13.66 10.08 0.81
CA LEU A 69 13.91 9.46 2.11
C LEU A 69 12.66 8.84 2.76
N LEU A 70 11.51 8.84 2.06
CA LEU A 70 10.27 8.31 2.62
C LEU A 70 10.34 6.79 2.72
N GLU A 71 10.26 6.30 3.96
CA GLU A 71 10.32 4.88 4.32
C GLU A 71 8.90 4.36 4.61
N GLU A 72 8.03 5.19 5.17
CA GLU A 72 6.70 4.76 5.60
C GLU A 72 5.60 5.73 5.17
N LEU A 73 4.56 5.20 4.54
CA LEU A 73 3.40 5.97 4.10
C LEU A 73 2.11 5.23 4.46
N SER A 74 1.29 5.87 5.30
CA SER A 74 -0.08 5.45 5.57
C SER A 74 -1.07 6.39 4.92
N LEU A 75 -1.90 5.83 4.04
CA LEU A 75 -3.09 6.41 3.43
C LEU A 75 -4.34 5.58 3.79
N ALA A 76 -4.27 4.83 4.89
CA ALA A 76 -5.38 3.98 5.35
C ALA A 76 -6.64 4.81 5.64
N GLU A 77 -7.82 4.19 5.53
CA GLU A 77 -9.10 4.82 5.89
C GLU A 77 -9.34 6.15 5.14
N ASN A 78 -9.17 6.12 3.82
CA ASN A 78 -9.40 7.25 2.93
C ASN A 78 -10.43 6.88 1.85
N LYS A 79 -10.48 7.63 0.74
CA LYS A 79 -11.45 7.44 -0.36
C LYS A 79 -10.74 7.23 -1.70
N LEU A 80 -9.53 6.65 -1.68
CA LEU A 80 -8.73 6.46 -2.88
C LEU A 80 -9.34 5.41 -3.79
N VAL A 81 -9.50 5.77 -5.07
CA VAL A 81 -9.91 4.86 -6.14
C VAL A 81 -8.73 4.43 -7.04
N LYS A 82 -7.60 5.13 -6.92
CA LYS A 82 -6.35 4.86 -7.65
C LYS A 82 -5.15 5.14 -6.75
N LEU A 83 -4.08 4.38 -6.93
CA LEU A 83 -2.81 4.64 -6.25
C LEU A 83 -1.95 5.66 -7.02
N PRO A 84 -1.24 6.55 -6.31
CA PRO A 84 -0.27 7.45 -6.90
C PRO A 84 1.05 6.72 -7.19
N THR A 85 1.98 7.39 -7.87
CA THR A 85 3.37 6.93 -7.95
C THR A 85 4.01 6.98 -6.55
N LEU A 86 4.54 5.84 -6.11
CA LEU A 86 5.13 5.68 -4.79
C LEU A 86 6.65 5.91 -4.79
N PRO A 87 7.24 6.48 -3.72
CA PRO A 87 8.69 6.63 -3.59
C PRO A 87 9.42 5.30 -3.45
N ALA A 88 10.55 5.15 -4.14
CA ALA A 88 11.30 3.87 -4.22
C ALA A 88 11.89 3.36 -2.90
N LYS A 89 12.03 4.23 -1.89
CA LYS A 89 12.60 3.90 -0.58
C LYS A 89 11.60 3.36 0.44
N LEU A 90 10.32 3.27 0.09
CA LEU A 90 9.31 2.73 0.99
C LEU A 90 9.65 1.31 1.45
N THR A 91 9.57 1.11 2.76
CA THR A 91 9.65 -0.18 3.46
C THR A 91 8.28 -0.62 3.94
N SER A 92 7.36 0.33 4.19
CA SER A 92 5.97 0.07 4.59
C SER A 92 5.00 0.96 3.84
N PHE A 93 3.99 0.36 3.21
CA PHE A 93 2.90 1.09 2.58
C PHE A 93 1.55 0.54 3.04
N ASN A 94 0.72 1.43 3.59
CA ASN A 94 -0.62 1.09 4.05
C ASN A 94 -1.68 1.91 3.29
N ALA A 95 -2.55 1.22 2.56
CA ALA A 95 -3.73 1.80 1.92
C ALA A 95 -4.98 0.96 2.22
N ASN A 96 -5.04 0.34 3.41
CA ASN A 96 -6.22 -0.36 3.90
C ASN A 96 -7.46 0.55 3.89
N SER A 97 -8.65 -0.03 3.82
CA SER A 97 -9.92 0.69 4.00
C SER A 97 -10.06 1.87 3.02
N ASN A 98 -9.84 1.59 1.74
CA ASN A 98 -10.02 2.54 0.64
C ASN A 98 -11.05 1.98 -0.37
N LEU A 99 -11.14 2.59 -1.56
CA LEU A 99 -12.05 2.19 -2.63
C LEU A 99 -11.27 1.66 -3.83
N LEU A 100 -10.10 1.07 -3.60
CA LEU A 100 -9.20 0.65 -4.66
C LEU A 100 -9.77 -0.55 -5.39
N LYS A 101 -9.87 -0.44 -6.71
CA LYS A 101 -10.10 -1.57 -7.62
C LYS A 101 -8.80 -1.92 -8.32
N THR A 102 -8.67 -3.14 -8.84
CA THR A 102 -7.44 -3.57 -9.52
C THR A 102 -7.04 -2.61 -10.66
N ARG A 103 -8.01 -2.06 -11.41
CA ARG A 103 -7.76 -1.02 -12.44
C ARG A 103 -7.14 0.28 -11.92
N GLY A 104 -7.33 0.60 -10.63
CA GLY A 104 -6.75 1.75 -9.95
C GLY A 104 -5.32 1.50 -9.46
N VAL A 105 -4.84 0.25 -9.54
CA VAL A 105 -3.51 -0.18 -9.14
C VAL A 105 -2.73 -0.54 -10.41
N LYS A 106 -1.97 0.42 -10.95
CA LYS A 106 -1.15 0.18 -12.15
C LYS A 106 -0.18 -0.99 -11.89
N ALA A 107 0.00 -1.88 -12.86
CA ALA A 107 0.89 -3.04 -12.74
C ALA A 107 2.33 -2.67 -12.33
N THR A 108 2.77 -1.45 -12.66
CA THR A 108 4.11 -0.93 -12.37
C THR A 108 4.22 -0.15 -11.06
N VAL A 109 3.14 -0.01 -10.28
CA VAL A 109 3.13 0.89 -9.11
C VAL A 109 4.12 0.43 -8.02
N PHE A 110 4.30 -0.89 -7.87
CA PHE A 110 5.17 -1.47 -6.85
C PHE A 110 6.53 -1.96 -7.40
N THR A 111 6.75 -1.95 -8.72
CA THR A 111 7.93 -2.60 -9.34
C THR A 111 9.26 -1.96 -8.94
N LYS A 112 9.26 -0.66 -8.63
CA LYS A 112 10.46 0.07 -8.18
C LYS A 112 10.70 -0.01 -6.67
N LEU A 113 9.79 -0.63 -5.91
CA LEU A 113 9.83 -0.65 -4.44
C LEU A 113 10.63 -1.84 -3.94
N THR A 114 11.94 -1.85 -4.20
CA THR A 114 12.82 -2.99 -3.92
C THR A 114 13.10 -3.25 -2.44
N ASN A 115 12.69 -2.33 -1.56
CA ASN A 115 12.84 -2.45 -0.10
C ASN A 115 11.49 -2.62 0.62
N LEU A 116 10.37 -2.69 -0.12
CA LEU A 116 9.05 -2.76 0.49
C LEU A 116 8.88 -4.11 1.18
N ALA A 117 8.77 -4.09 2.50
CA ALA A 117 8.59 -5.27 3.33
C ALA A 117 7.11 -5.48 3.71
N ASN A 118 6.38 -4.39 3.96
CA ASN A 118 5.00 -4.43 4.44
C ASN A 118 4.07 -3.74 3.43
N LEU A 119 3.09 -4.50 2.93
CA LEU A 119 2.09 -4.00 2.00
C LEU A 119 0.69 -4.33 2.51
N TYR A 120 -0.06 -3.29 2.86
CA TYR A 120 -1.42 -3.41 3.37
C TYR A 120 -2.42 -2.80 2.38
N LEU A 121 -3.28 -3.65 1.83
CA LEU A 121 -4.32 -3.33 0.86
C LEU A 121 -5.67 -4.00 1.23
N ALA A 122 -5.84 -4.36 2.50
CA ALA A 122 -7.07 -4.94 3.03
C ALA A 122 -8.25 -3.97 2.92
N ASP A 123 -9.47 -4.50 2.98
CA ASP A 123 -10.70 -3.71 3.04
C ASP A 123 -10.79 -2.72 1.86
N ASN A 124 -10.63 -3.26 0.65
CA ASN A 124 -10.71 -2.54 -0.61
C ASN A 124 -11.66 -3.29 -1.57
N GLN A 125 -11.61 -2.98 -2.87
CA GLN A 125 -12.45 -3.58 -3.91
C GLN A 125 -11.58 -4.22 -5.01
N LEU A 126 -10.43 -4.79 -4.63
CA LEU A 126 -9.52 -5.44 -5.58
C LEU A 126 -10.16 -6.75 -6.06
N ASP A 127 -10.22 -6.94 -7.38
CA ASP A 127 -10.78 -8.15 -8.00
C ASP A 127 -9.69 -9.19 -8.33
N ALA A 128 -8.42 -8.78 -8.26
CA ALA A 128 -7.25 -9.63 -8.45
C ALA A 128 -6.06 -9.10 -7.63
N VAL A 129 -5.14 -9.99 -7.28
CA VAL A 129 -3.88 -9.67 -6.60
C VAL A 129 -3.01 -8.80 -7.52
N PRO A 130 -2.58 -7.60 -7.11
CA PRO A 130 -1.67 -6.77 -7.91
C PRO A 130 -0.27 -7.38 -7.97
N HIS A 131 0.58 -6.94 -8.90
CA HIS A 131 1.95 -7.44 -8.97
C HIS A 131 2.76 -7.03 -7.72
N ILE A 132 3.14 -8.02 -6.91
CA ILE A 132 3.79 -7.82 -5.61
C ILE A 132 5.32 -7.95 -5.74
N PRO A 133 6.12 -6.97 -5.29
CA PRO A 133 7.57 -7.05 -5.38
C PRO A 133 8.17 -8.18 -4.52
N GLU A 134 9.33 -8.66 -4.94
CA GLU A 134 10.07 -9.77 -4.30
C GLU A 134 10.42 -9.50 -2.85
N SER A 135 10.60 -8.23 -2.48
CA SER A 135 11.00 -7.79 -1.14
C SER A 135 9.90 -7.95 -0.08
N VAL A 136 8.63 -8.07 -0.50
CA VAL A 136 7.49 -8.09 0.43
C VAL A 136 7.55 -9.31 1.32
N ARG A 137 7.32 -9.08 2.61
CA ARG A 137 7.28 -10.09 3.66
C ARG A 137 5.89 -10.26 4.22
N ILE A 138 5.20 -9.14 4.46
CA ILE A 138 3.83 -9.10 4.97
C ILE A 138 2.94 -8.52 3.89
N LEU A 139 1.95 -9.30 3.46
CA LEU A 139 0.97 -8.93 2.45
C LEU A 139 -0.44 -9.13 2.99
N HIS A 140 -1.17 -8.02 3.16
CA HIS A 140 -2.56 -8.03 3.62
C HIS A 140 -3.49 -7.63 2.48
N LEU A 141 -4.33 -8.57 2.05
CA LEU A 141 -5.31 -8.42 0.99
C LEU A 141 -6.70 -8.89 1.44
N GLN A 142 -6.90 -9.12 2.73
CA GLN A 142 -8.18 -9.59 3.27
C GLN A 142 -9.32 -8.61 2.97
N ASN A 143 -10.55 -9.11 2.90
CA ASN A 143 -11.76 -8.32 2.65
C ASN A 143 -11.66 -7.50 1.35
N ASN A 144 -11.33 -8.16 0.25
CA ASN A 144 -11.40 -7.63 -1.10
C ASN A 144 -12.39 -8.47 -1.93
N ASN A 145 -12.42 -8.29 -3.25
CA ASN A 145 -13.25 -9.05 -4.17
C ASN A 145 -12.42 -10.00 -5.06
N ILE A 146 -11.28 -10.49 -4.56
CA ILE A 146 -10.36 -11.33 -5.33
C ILE A 146 -11.04 -12.68 -5.62
N THR A 147 -11.29 -12.98 -6.89
CA THR A 147 -11.95 -14.24 -7.29
C THR A 147 -10.96 -15.32 -7.70
N ASP A 148 -9.80 -14.94 -8.24
CA ASP A 148 -8.86 -15.87 -8.85
C ASP A 148 -7.41 -15.51 -8.51
N VAL A 149 -6.59 -16.55 -8.42
CA VAL A 149 -5.12 -16.48 -8.40
C VAL A 149 -4.59 -17.44 -9.45
N ASN A 150 -3.33 -17.26 -9.87
CA ASN A 150 -2.69 -18.12 -10.85
C ASN A 150 -1.24 -18.46 -10.45
N LYS A 151 -0.64 -19.39 -11.19
CA LYS A 151 0.73 -19.89 -10.99
C LYS A 151 1.82 -18.80 -10.95
N ASP A 152 1.55 -17.62 -11.52
CA ASP A 152 2.48 -16.48 -11.55
C ASP A 152 2.09 -15.36 -10.56
N THR A 153 1.05 -15.57 -9.73
CA THR A 153 0.58 -14.58 -8.76
C THR A 153 1.57 -14.40 -7.62
N PHE A 154 2.05 -15.52 -7.06
CA PHE A 154 3.09 -15.52 -6.02
C PHE A 154 4.40 -16.16 -6.46
N CYS A 155 4.33 -17.09 -7.41
CA CYS A 155 5.47 -17.86 -7.92
C CYS A 155 5.91 -17.40 -9.31
N LYS A 156 6.98 -18.00 -9.84
CA LYS A 156 7.46 -17.79 -11.20
C LYS A 156 7.36 -19.10 -11.96
N SER A 157 6.32 -19.24 -12.79
CA SER A 157 6.07 -20.52 -13.46
C SER A 157 7.11 -20.90 -14.50
N ASN A 158 7.99 -19.96 -14.89
CA ASN A 158 9.13 -20.22 -15.75
C ASN A 158 10.38 -20.71 -15.00
N ASP A 159 10.36 -20.75 -13.67
CA ASP A 159 11.47 -21.20 -12.82
C ASP A 159 10.95 -22.21 -11.78
N THR A 160 11.13 -23.50 -12.07
CA THR A 160 10.67 -24.60 -11.20
C THR A 160 11.42 -24.69 -9.87
N TYR A 161 12.56 -24.01 -9.72
CA TYR A 161 13.34 -23.97 -8.50
C TYR A 161 13.12 -22.68 -7.70
N TYR A 162 12.28 -21.78 -8.21
CA TYR A 162 11.99 -20.52 -7.56
C TYR A 162 11.31 -20.75 -6.20
N LEU A 163 11.93 -20.23 -5.15
CA LEU A 163 11.37 -20.19 -3.80
C LEU A 163 11.21 -18.74 -3.35
N ARG A 164 9.99 -18.36 -3.00
CA ARG A 164 9.68 -17.03 -2.47
C ARG A 164 9.76 -17.02 -0.96
N LEU A 165 11.00 -17.00 -0.46
CA LEU A 165 11.29 -17.11 0.97
C LEU A 165 11.00 -15.83 1.76
N SER A 166 10.86 -14.69 1.09
CA SER A 166 10.60 -13.39 1.72
C SER A 166 9.21 -13.30 2.33
N LEU A 167 8.19 -13.87 1.66
CA LEU A 167 6.80 -13.85 2.14
C LEU A 167 6.67 -14.70 3.41
N SER A 168 6.51 -14.01 4.54
CA SER A 168 6.31 -14.59 5.86
C SER A 168 4.86 -14.54 6.31
N GLU A 169 4.03 -13.69 5.70
CA GLU A 169 2.60 -13.60 5.98
C GLU A 169 1.83 -13.15 4.74
N VAL A 170 0.79 -13.90 4.37
CA VAL A 170 -0.16 -13.52 3.32
C VAL A 170 -1.58 -13.73 3.82
N ARG A 171 -2.39 -12.68 3.81
CA ARG A 171 -3.80 -12.72 4.18
C ARG A 171 -4.69 -12.47 2.96
N LEU A 172 -5.54 -13.45 2.66
CA LEU A 172 -6.54 -13.44 1.59
C LEU A 172 -7.94 -13.77 2.14
N ASP A 173 -8.10 -13.89 3.46
CA ASP A 173 -9.40 -14.12 4.09
C ASP A 173 -10.43 -13.04 3.73
N GLY A 174 -11.72 -13.40 3.72
CA GLY A 174 -12.78 -12.46 3.31
C GLY A 174 -12.83 -12.14 1.80
N ASN A 175 -12.01 -12.81 0.96
CA ASN A 175 -12.16 -12.77 -0.49
C ASN A 175 -13.01 -13.95 -1.02
N PRO A 176 -13.66 -13.81 -2.19
CA PRO A 176 -14.37 -14.92 -2.85
C PRO A 176 -13.50 -16.11 -3.27
N VAL A 177 -12.21 -15.89 -3.53
CA VAL A 177 -11.27 -16.92 -4.02
C VAL A 177 -11.21 -18.13 -3.10
N GLU A 178 -11.33 -19.31 -3.69
CA GLU A 178 -11.16 -20.60 -3.02
C GLU A 178 -9.75 -21.13 -3.28
N LEU A 179 -8.86 -21.01 -2.29
CA LEU A 179 -7.43 -21.25 -2.45
C LEU A 179 -7.09 -22.72 -2.78
N SER A 180 -7.94 -23.66 -2.38
CA SER A 180 -7.78 -25.09 -2.68
C SER A 180 -7.86 -25.41 -4.18
N LYS A 181 -8.49 -24.54 -4.99
CA LYS A 181 -8.55 -24.68 -6.45
C LYS A 181 -7.26 -24.29 -7.17
N PHE A 182 -6.32 -23.65 -6.47
CA PHE A 182 -5.11 -23.10 -7.07
C PHE A 182 -3.81 -23.52 -6.36
N PRO A 183 -3.60 -24.82 -6.07
CA PRO A 183 -2.46 -25.28 -5.26
C PRO A 183 -1.10 -24.87 -5.85
N ASP A 184 -0.98 -24.86 -7.18
CA ASP A 184 0.26 -24.52 -7.88
C ASP A 184 0.71 -23.06 -7.66
N SER A 185 -0.21 -22.18 -7.28
CA SER A 185 0.06 -20.76 -7.03
C SER A 185 0.88 -20.52 -5.77
N PHE A 186 1.03 -21.54 -4.92
CA PHE A 186 1.64 -21.42 -3.59
C PHE A 186 2.86 -22.33 -3.38
N THR A 187 3.24 -23.10 -4.39
CA THR A 187 4.31 -24.13 -4.30
C THR A 187 5.69 -23.56 -3.96
N CYS A 188 5.97 -22.32 -4.38
CA CYS A 188 7.21 -21.62 -4.07
C CYS A 188 7.26 -21.04 -2.65
N MET A 189 6.16 -21.06 -1.90
CA MET A 189 6.04 -20.39 -0.61
C MET A 189 6.35 -21.34 0.56
N LYS A 190 6.97 -20.80 1.62
CA LYS A 190 7.18 -21.55 2.87
C LYS A 190 5.94 -21.66 3.75
N ILE A 191 5.00 -20.74 3.56
CA ILE A 191 3.75 -20.65 4.31
C ILE A 191 2.58 -20.54 3.34
N LEU A 192 1.46 -21.13 3.72
CA LEU A 192 0.22 -20.98 2.97
C LEU A 192 -0.49 -19.68 3.37
N PRO A 193 -1.16 -18.99 2.43
CA PRO A 193 -1.96 -17.83 2.77
C PRO A 193 -3.09 -18.17 3.75
N VAL A 194 -3.40 -17.24 4.65
CA VAL A 194 -4.62 -17.31 5.45
C VAL A 194 -5.80 -16.99 4.52
N GLY A 195 -6.78 -17.88 4.44
CA GLY A 195 -7.94 -17.68 3.57
C GLY A 195 -8.85 -18.89 3.49
N ARG A 196 -9.75 -18.88 2.51
CA ARG A 196 -10.76 -19.92 2.34
C ARG A 196 -10.21 -21.09 1.52
N TYR A 197 -10.23 -22.29 2.11
CA TYR A 197 -9.85 -23.56 1.45
C TYR A 197 -11.04 -24.50 1.19
N ARG A 198 -12.24 -24.14 1.67
CA ARG A 198 -13.51 -24.86 1.52
C ARG A 198 -14.65 -23.87 1.51
#